data_AF-A0A8S3AEQ2-F1
#
_entry.id   AF-A0A8S3AEQ2-F1
#
_cell.length_a   1.000
_cell.length_b   1.000
_cell.length_c   1.000
_cell.angle_alpha   90.00
_cell.angle_beta   90.00
_cell.angle_gamma   90.00
#
_symmetry.space_group_name_H-M   'P 1'
#
loop_
_entity.id
_entity.type
_entity.pdbx_description
1 polymer ?
#
loop_
_entity_poly.entity_id
_entity_poly.type
_entity_poly.pdbx_seq_one_letter_code
_entity_poly.pdbx_strand_id
1 'polypeptide(L)' 'MPDSLKLKYLMTGIKDSLMLHVALQDPKTTDVSLLIARKVEDTLSLTSSTDKIHQNHLTINAVTQSKPLTRP' A
#
# COMPACT_ATOMS: atom_id res chain seq x y z
N MET A 1 -7.86 31.43 -10.50
CA MET A 1 -8.14 30.69 -9.25
C MET A 1 -6.86 30.60 -8.43
N PRO A 2 -6.84 31.02 -7.15
CA PRO A 2 -5.65 30.93 -6.31
C PRO A 2 -5.23 29.48 -6.05
N ASP A 3 -3.93 29.21 -5.89
CA ASP A 3 -3.41 27.86 -5.64
C ASP A 3 -3.91 27.27 -4.33
N SER A 4 -4.15 28.09 -3.31
CA SER A 4 -4.79 27.66 -2.06
C SER A 4 -6.17 27.03 -2.29
N LEU A 5 -6.95 27.60 -3.21
CA LEU A 5 -8.28 27.09 -3.55
C LEU A 5 -8.17 25.83 -4.43
N LYS A 6 -7.20 25.78 -5.34
CA LYS A 6 -6.94 24.59 -6.17
C LYS A 6 -6.49 23.41 -5.32
N LEU A 7 -5.60 23.64 -4.37
CA LEU A 7 -5.12 22.63 -3.43
C LEU A 7 -6.28 22.10 -2.59
N LYS A 8 -7.16 22.99 -2.08
CA LYS A 8 -8.37 22.58 -1.35
C LYS A 8 -9.25 21.65 -2.20
N TYR A 9 -9.48 22.01 -3.46
CA TYR A 9 -10.28 21.19 -4.39
C TYR A 9 -9.59 19.87 -4.72
N LEU A 10 -8.27 19.89 -4.92
CA LEU A 10 -7.48 18.70 -5.18
C LEU A 10 -7.58 17.73 -4.00
N MET A 11 -7.36 18.21 -2.77
CA MET A 11 -7.45 17.41 -1.54
C MET A 11 -8.80 16.72 -1.36
N THR A 12 -9.90 17.34 -1.79
CA THR A 12 -11.24 16.72 -1.70
C THR A 12 -11.44 15.50 -2.61
N GLY A 13 -10.62 15.34 -3.66
CA GLY A 13 -10.74 14.25 -4.63
C GLY A 13 -9.74 13.11 -4.44
N ILE A 14 -8.85 13.20 -3.46
CA ILE A 14 -7.76 12.23 -3.28
C ILE A 14 -8.18 11.13 -2.30
N LYS A 15 -7.70 9.90 -2.52
CA LYS A 15 -7.83 8.80 -1.56
C LYS A 15 -7.22 9.19 -0.21
N ASP A 16 -7.86 8.83 0.90
CA ASP A 16 -7.40 9.15 2.25
C ASP A 16 -5.96 8.69 2.54
N SER A 17 -5.61 7.49 2.05
CA SER A 17 -4.26 6.94 2.18
C SER A 17 -3.20 7.80 1.51
N LEU A 18 -3.52 8.45 0.40
CA LEU A 18 -2.63 9.36 -0.32
C LEU A 18 -2.66 10.77 0.29
N MET A 19 -3.84 11.22 0.75
CA MET A 19 -4.03 12.53 1.38
C MET A 19 -3.12 12.72 2.60
N LEU A 20 -3.03 11.71 3.49
CA LEU A 20 -2.16 11.78 4.67
C LEU A 20 -0.70 12.08 4.29
N HIS A 21 -0.17 11.35 3.32
CA HIS A 21 1.23 11.48 2.89
C HIS A 21 1.51 12.80 2.17
N VAL A 22 0.55 13.29 1.37
CA VAL A 22 0.67 14.60 0.70
C VAL A 22 0.57 15.73 1.72
N ALA A 23 -0.33 15.64 2.71
CA ALA A 23 -0.51 16.66 3.74
C ALA A 23 0.73 16.82 4.65
N LEU A 24 1.41 15.72 4.97
CA LEU A 24 2.64 15.76 5.79
C LEU A 24 3.79 16.56 5.14
N GLN A 25 3.78 16.70 3.81
CA GLN A 25 4.79 17.48 3.09
C GLN A 25 4.40 18.95 2.87
N ASP A 26 3.20 19.36 3.27
CA ASP A 26 2.72 20.76 3.23
C ASP A 26 3.02 21.50 1.90
N PRO A 27 2.56 20.98 0.75
CA PRO A 27 2.85 21.58 -0.55
C PRO A 27 2.22 22.98 -0.67
N LYS A 28 3.02 23.97 -1.09
CA LYS A 28 2.59 25.37 -1.24
C LYS A 28 1.97 25.68 -2.61
N THR A 29 2.18 24.83 -3.60
CA THR A 29 1.65 24.99 -4.96
C THR A 29 1.00 23.70 -5.44
N THR A 30 0.09 23.82 -6.41
CA THR A 30 -0.60 22.66 -7.00
C THR A 30 0.40 21.71 -7.68
N ASP A 31 1.39 22.24 -8.39
CA ASP A 31 2.40 21.42 -9.07
C ASP A 31 3.22 20.57 -8.10
N VAL A 32 3.62 21.14 -6.97
CA VAL A 32 4.34 20.41 -5.91
C VAL A 32 3.46 19.34 -5.29
N SER A 33 2.18 19.65 -5.04
CA SER A 33 1.22 18.67 -4.51
C SER A 33 1.03 17.48 -5.45
N LEU A 34 0.89 17.70 -6.77
CA LEU A 34 0.76 16.64 -7.76
C LEU A 34 2.04 15.81 -7.89
N LEU A 35 3.21 16.46 -7.84
CA LEU A 35 4.50 15.76 -7.87
C LEU A 35 4.67 14.83 -6.67
N ILE A 36 4.31 15.30 -5.47
CA ILE A 36 4.36 14.49 -4.24
C ILE A 36 3.36 13.35 -4.33
N ALA A 37 2.12 13.62 -4.77
CA ALA A 37 1.10 12.59 -4.93
C ALA A 37 1.56 11.46 -5.86
N ARG A 38 2.18 11.80 -7.00
CA ARG A 38 2.75 10.82 -7.92
C ARG A 38 3.86 10.00 -7.28
N LYS A 39 4.81 10.63 -6.58
CA LYS A 39 5.91 9.90 -5.91
C LYS A 39 5.38 8.92 -4.86
N VAL A 40 4.37 9.31 -4.08
CA VAL A 40 3.76 8.44 -3.09
C VAL A 40 3.05 7.28 -3.76
N GLU A 41 2.27 7.54 -4.82
CA GLU A 41 1.63 6.47 -5.59
C GLU A 41 2.64 5.50 -6.18
N ASP A 42 3.70 6.00 -6.83
CA ASP A 42 4.77 5.16 -7.41
C ASP A 42 5.41 4.29 -6.32
N THR A 43 5.66 4.85 -5.14
CA THR A 43 6.22 4.10 -3.99
C THR A 43 5.26 3.00 -3.52
N LEU A 44 3.98 3.32 -3.33
CA LEU A 44 2.96 2.37 -2.91
C LEU A 44 2.76 1.26 -3.94
N SER A 45 2.79 1.61 -5.23
CA SER A 45 2.70 0.68 -6.36
C SER A 45 3.86 -0.33 -6.34
N LEU A 46 5.09 0.13 -6.13
CA LEU A 46 6.26 -0.73 -6.00
C LEU A 46 6.17 -1.70 -4.80
N THR A 47 5.64 -1.24 -3.66
CA THR A 47 5.48 -2.09 -2.46
C THR A 47 4.27 -3.03 -2.53
N SER A 48 3.27 -2.73 -3.35
CA SER A 48 2.08 -3.59 -3.51
C SER A 48 2.36 -4.89 -4.29
N SER A 49 3.51 -4.97 -4.97
CA SER A 49 3.93 -6.19 -5.67
C SER A 49 4.48 -7.28 -4.73
N THR A 50 4.91 -6.93 -3.52
CA THR A 50 5.48 -7.90 -2.55
C THR A 50 4.45 -8.73 -1.80
N ASP A 51 3.20 -8.28 -1.68
CA ASP A 51 2.14 -9.04 -0.98
C ASP A 51 1.73 -10.33 -1.70
N LYS A 52 1.99 -10.43 -3.02
CA LYS A 52 1.67 -11.63 -3.80
C LYS A 52 2.72 -12.76 -3.66
N ILE A 53 3.91 -12.47 -3.13
CA ILE A 53 4.99 -13.46 -3.03
C ILE A 53 4.88 -14.27 -1.71
N HIS A 54 4.28 -13.71 -0.66
CA HIS A 54 4.21 -14.36 0.65
C HIS A 54 3.00 -15.29 0.85
N GLN A 55 2.07 -15.37 -0.11
CA GLN A 55 0.86 -16.20 0.02
C GLN A 55 1.02 -17.64 -0.51
N ASN A 56 2.11 -17.96 -1.23
CA ASN A 56 2.24 -19.25 -1.95
C ASN A 56 3.27 -20.23 -1.38
N HIS A 57 3.77 -20.06 -0.14
CA HIS A 57 4.77 -20.97 0.40
C HIS A 57 4.52 -21.35 1.86
N LEU A 58 3.35 -21.94 2.16
CA LEU A 58 3.13 -22.69 3.41
C LEU A 58 2.03 -23.76 3.26
N THR A 59 1.97 -24.44 2.11
CA THR A 59 1.36 -25.79 2.05
C THR A 59 2.47 -26.82 2.12
N ILE A 60 3.11 -26.94 3.29
CA ILE A 60 3.92 -28.12 3.58
C ILE A 60 2.93 -29.24 3.88
N ASN A 61 2.85 -30.21 2.98
CA ASN A 61 2.07 -31.43 3.08
C ASN A 61 2.29 -32.09 4.45
N ALA A 62 1.33 -31.96 5.38
CA ALA A 62 1.24 -32.81 6.55
C ALA A 62 0.79 -34.21 6.09
N VAL A 63 1.74 -34.98 5.54
CA VAL A 63 1.56 -36.41 5.30
C VAL A 63 1.28 -37.06 6.65
N THR A 64 0.05 -37.54 6.81
CA THR A 64 -0.40 -38.39 7.89
C THR A 64 0.51 -39.62 8.00
N GLN A 65 1.44 -39.61 8.96
CA GLN A 65 2.06 -40.85 9.44
C GLN A 65 1.15 -41.48 10.49
N SER A 66 0.13 -42.21 10.04
CA SER A 66 -0.57 -43.17 10.89
C SER A 66 0.34 -44.38 11.11
N LYS A 67 1.03 -44.44 12.25
CA LYS A 67 1.75 -45.63 12.71
C LYS A 67 0.84 -46.40 13.70
N PRO A 68 0.41 -47.63 13.44
CA PRO A 68 -0.33 -48.41 14.41
C PRO A 68 0.61 -48.88 15.54
N LEU A 69 0.32 -48.50 16.78
CA LEU A 69 0.94 -49.11 17.96
C LEU A 69 0.31 -50.49 18.17
N THR A 70 1.05 -51.53 17.80
CA THR A 70 0.83 -52.89 18.32
C THR A 70 1.84 -53.08 19.45
N ARG A 71 1.39 -53.41 20.67
CA ARG A 71 2.27 -53.81 21.77
C ARG A 71 1.88 -55.23 22.24
N PRO A 72 2.84 -56.08 22.64
CA PRO A 72 2.61 -57.44 23.13
C PRO A 72 2.00 -57.48 24.53
#